data_AF-A0A7Y3URV9-F1
#
_entry.id   AF-A0A7Y3URV9-F1
#
_cell.length_a   1.000
_cell.length_b   1.000
_cell.length_c   1.000
_cell.angle_alpha   90.00
_cell.angle_beta   90.00
_cell.angle_gamma   90.00
#
_symmetry.space_group_name_H-M   'P 1'
#
loop_
_entity.id
_entity.type
_entity.pdbx_description
1 polymer ?
#
loop_
_entity_poly.entity_id
_entity_poly.type
_entity_poly.pdbx_seq_one_letter_code
_entity_poly.pdbx_strand_id
1 'polypeptide(L)'
;MRFFLDENFPKTVAKLLIENGHDVFDIRGTSNEGADDGDIFQIAQKEKAIFLTTDKDYFHTIPHLFESHCGVIVITLRKPNRKNISDKLMWALNHVDLLNFTGKIILLRDSTYVTFER
;
A
#
# COMPACT_ATOMS: atom_id res chain seq x y z
N MET A 1 -10.28 -5.83 -5.64
CA MET A 1 -9.21 -4.99 -6.24
C MET A 1 -7.88 -5.73 -6.15
N ARG A 2 -6.84 -5.24 -6.82
CA ARG A 2 -5.50 -5.81 -6.72
C ARG A 2 -4.61 -4.94 -5.84
N PHE A 3 -3.88 -5.57 -4.92
CA PHE A 3 -2.95 -4.91 -4.01
C PHE A 3 -1.53 -5.43 -4.25
N PHE A 4 -0.57 -4.53 -4.14
CA PHE A 4 0.85 -4.86 -4.16
C PHE A 4 1.40 -4.68 -2.75
N LEU A 5 1.99 -5.73 -2.19
CA LEU A 5 2.58 -5.72 -0.86
C LEU A 5 4.09 -5.56 -0.99
N ASP A 6 4.58 -4.48 -0.39
CA ASP A 6 5.99 -4.27 -0.11
C ASP A 6 6.55 -5.38 0.82
N GLU A 7 7.86 -5.63 0.76
CA GLU A 7 8.56 -6.68 1.51
C GLU A 7 8.37 -6.53 3.03
N ASN A 8 8.31 -5.28 3.49
CA ASN A 8 8.16 -4.91 4.90
C ASN A 8 6.73 -5.10 5.42
N PHE A 9 5.76 -5.34 4.54
CA PHE A 9 4.36 -5.52 4.93
C PHE A 9 4.10 -6.93 5.48
N PRO A 10 3.39 -7.11 6.62
CA PRO A 10 3.18 -8.44 7.20
C PRO A 10 2.53 -9.46 6.24
N LYS A 11 3.04 -10.69 6.13
CA LYS A 11 2.43 -11.77 5.32
C LYS A 11 0.96 -12.05 5.67
N THR A 12 0.58 -11.81 6.93
CA THR A 12 -0.81 -11.96 7.38
C THR A 12 -1.77 -11.04 6.65
N VAL A 13 -1.30 -9.88 6.16
CA VAL A 13 -2.09 -8.94 5.36
C VAL A 13 -2.49 -9.55 4.01
N ALA A 14 -1.61 -10.31 3.36
CA ALA A 14 -1.94 -10.95 2.09
C ALA A 14 -3.16 -11.87 2.24
N LYS A 15 -3.13 -12.73 3.27
CA LYS A 15 -4.23 -13.65 3.60
C LYS A 15 -5.53 -12.88 3.89
N LEU A 16 -5.44 -11.81 4.66
CA LEU A 16 -6.58 -10.96 5.01
C LEU A 16 -7.21 -10.32 3.76
N LEU A 17 -6.41 -9.78 2.84
CA LEU A 17 -6.91 -9.17 1.60
C LEU A 17 -7.60 -10.21 0.71
N ILE A 18 -7.01 -11.41 0.58
CA ILE A 18 -7.60 -12.52 -0.17
C ILE A 18 -8.94 -12.94 0.43
N GLU A 19 -9.02 -13.06 1.76
CA GLU A 19 -10.25 -13.38 2.50
C GLU A 19 -11.34 -12.31 2.32
N ASN A 20 -10.96 -11.06 2.05
CA ASN A 20 -11.89 -9.97 1.71
C ASN A 20 -12.17 -9.85 0.19
N GLY A 21 -11.81 -10.86 -0.60
CA GLY A 21 -12.11 -10.91 -2.05
C GLY A 21 -11.21 -9.99 -2.89
N HIS A 22 -9.95 -9.81 -2.49
CA HIS A 22 -8.98 -9.01 -3.22
C HIS A 22 -7.82 -9.87 -3.75
N ASP A 23 -7.27 -9.46 -4.88
CA ASP A 23 -6.05 -10.05 -5.44
C ASP A 23 -4.84 -9.43 -4.76
N VAL A 24 -3.81 -10.24 -4.54
CA VAL A 24 -2.58 -9.81 -3.87
C VAL A 24 -1.38 -10.20 -4.71
N PHE A 25 -0.56 -9.23 -5.05
CA PHE A 25 0.80 -9.40 -5.51
C PHE A 25 1.73 -9.14 -4.32
N ASP A 26 2.47 -10.16 -3.89
CA ASP A 26 3.48 -10.04 -2.83
C ASP A 26 4.85 -10.10 -3.50
N ILE A 27 5.68 -9.07 -3.31
CA ILE A 27 7.00 -9.01 -3.94
C ILE A 27 7.96 -10.10 -3.40
N ARG A 28 7.70 -10.60 -2.19
CA ARG A 28 8.59 -11.58 -1.54
C ARG A 28 8.55 -12.91 -2.26
N GLY A 29 9.73 -13.50 -2.47
CA GLY A 29 9.89 -14.75 -3.22
C GLY A 29 9.78 -14.58 -4.74
N THR A 30 9.67 -13.34 -5.25
CA THR A 30 9.83 -13.04 -6.67
C THR A 30 11.30 -12.72 -6.98
N SER A 31 11.66 -12.68 -8.26
CA SER A 31 13.00 -12.24 -8.69
C SER A 31 13.29 -10.76 -8.38
N ASN A 32 12.27 -10.00 -7.96
CA ASN A 32 12.35 -8.57 -7.70
C ASN A 32 12.37 -8.25 -6.20
N GLU A 33 12.51 -9.25 -5.33
CA GLU A 33 12.72 -9.04 -3.89
C GLU A 33 14.03 -8.28 -3.66
N GLY A 34 13.99 -7.20 -2.85
CA GLY A 34 15.13 -6.31 -2.64
C GLY A 34 15.46 -5.35 -3.80
N ALA A 35 14.56 -5.17 -4.77
CA ALA A 35 14.70 -4.14 -5.80
C ALA A 35 14.62 -2.72 -5.19
N ASP A 36 15.15 -1.72 -5.91
CA ASP A 36 15.08 -0.33 -5.46
C ASP A 36 13.63 0.21 -5.47
N ASP A 37 13.35 1.19 -4.62
CA ASP A 37 11.99 1.73 -4.40
C ASP A 37 11.27 2.16 -5.69
N GLY A 38 12.00 2.79 -6.61
CA GLY A 38 11.45 3.23 -7.89
C GLY A 38 11.02 2.06 -8.77
N ASP A 39 11.79 0.96 -8.79
CA ASP A 39 11.50 -0.22 -9.58
C ASP A 39 10.33 -1.01 -8.97
N ILE A 40 10.31 -1.15 -7.64
CA ILE A 40 9.19 -1.74 -6.90
C ILE A 40 7.87 -1.05 -7.27
N PHE A 41 7.86 0.28 -7.23
CA PHE A 41 6.64 1.02 -7.55
C PHE A 41 6.23 0.87 -9.02
N GLN A 42 7.18 0.84 -9.95
CA GLN A 42 6.87 0.58 -11.36
C GLN A 42 6.24 -0.80 -11.58
N ILE A 43 6.68 -1.83 -10.84
CA ILE A 43 6.06 -3.15 -10.90
C ILE A 43 4.62 -3.07 -10.41
N ALA A 44 4.37 -2.38 -9.29
CA ALA A 44 3.01 -2.17 -8.79
C ALA A 44 2.10 -1.47 -9.81
N GLN A 45 2.62 -0.49 -10.56
CA GLN A 45 1.89 0.16 -11.65
C GLN A 45 1.60 -0.80 -12.82
N LYS A 46 2.59 -1.59 -13.24
CA LYS A 46 2.40 -2.59 -14.31
C LYS A 46 1.32 -3.61 -13.93
N GLU A 47 1.27 -4.01 -12.67
CA GLU A 47 0.25 -4.91 -12.13
C GLU A 47 -1.11 -4.24 -11.88
N LYS A 48 -1.23 -2.93 -12.12
CA LYS A 48 -2.43 -2.11 -11.86
C LYS A 48 -2.94 -2.26 -10.43
N ALA A 49 -2.02 -2.26 -9.48
CA ALA A 49 -2.28 -2.58 -8.09
C ALA A 49 -2.18 -1.35 -7.19
N ILE A 50 -2.98 -1.32 -6.12
CA ILE A 50 -2.80 -0.35 -5.02
C ILE A 50 -1.55 -0.75 -4.25
N PHE A 51 -0.58 0.16 -4.14
CA PHE A 51 0.67 -0.09 -3.44
C PHE A 51 0.50 0.05 -1.92
N LEU A 52 0.88 -0.99 -1.17
CA LEU A 52 0.87 -1.01 0.29
C LEU A 52 2.30 -0.99 0.82
N THR A 53 2.66 0.03 1.60
CA THR A 53 3.97 0.13 2.24
C THR A 53 3.88 0.74 3.65
N THR A 54 4.86 0.44 4.49
CA THR A 54 5.03 1.11 5.80
C THR A 54 5.98 2.29 5.73
N ASP A 55 6.69 2.46 4.62
CA ASP A 55 7.66 3.54 4.43
C ASP A 55 6.95 4.86 4.08
N LYS A 56 7.19 5.86 4.92
CA LYS A 56 6.60 7.20 4.80
C LYS A 56 7.16 7.96 3.60
N ASP A 57 8.35 7.61 3.11
CA ASP A 57 8.98 8.36 2.03
C ASP A 57 8.20 8.25 0.72
N TYR A 58 7.54 7.12 0.46
CA TYR A 58 6.57 6.96 -0.64
C TYR A 58 5.42 7.97 -0.59
N PHE A 59 4.99 8.41 0.60
CA PHE A 59 3.97 9.46 0.71
C PHE A 59 4.42 10.78 0.10
N HIS A 60 5.72 11.06 0.18
CA HIS A 60 6.31 12.31 -0.28
C HIS A 60 6.85 12.21 -1.71
N THR A 61 7.38 11.06 -2.11
CA THR A 61 8.04 10.89 -3.42
C THR A 61 7.04 10.61 -4.54
N ILE A 62 6.07 9.72 -4.33
CA ILE A 62 5.16 9.26 -5.39
C ILE A 62 4.38 10.42 -6.05
N PRO A 63 3.78 11.36 -5.31
CA PRO A 63 3.06 12.48 -5.92
C PRO A 63 3.88 13.41 -6.82
N HIS A 64 5.22 13.36 -6.69
CA HIS A 64 6.15 14.17 -7.45
C HIS A 64 6.80 13.41 -8.60
N LEU A 65 7.01 12.10 -8.43
CA LEU A 65 7.69 11.24 -9.40
C LEU A 65 6.73 10.63 -10.43
N PHE A 66 5.46 10.43 -10.07
CA PHE A 66 4.48 9.75 -10.92
C PHE A 66 3.25 10.63 -11.12
N GLU A 67 2.96 10.97 -12.38
CA GLU A 67 1.76 11.75 -12.74
C GLU A 67 0.47 10.95 -12.56
N SER A 68 0.54 9.61 -12.62
CA SER A 68 -0.61 8.73 -12.42
C SER A 68 -0.21 7.45 -11.68
N HIS A 69 -1.13 6.94 -10.87
CA HIS A 69 -0.97 5.67 -10.18
C HIS A 69 -2.30 5.05 -9.78
N CYS A 70 -2.35 3.73 -9.61
CA CYS A 70 -3.56 3.02 -9.14
C CYS A 70 -3.95 3.29 -7.67
N GLY A 71 -3.09 3.99 -6.93
CA GLY A 71 -3.32 4.39 -5.55
C GLY A 71 -2.24 3.86 -4.62
N VAL A 72 -2.02 4.55 -3.51
CA VAL A 72 -1.00 4.18 -2.53
C VAL A 72 -1.55 4.30 -1.12
N ILE A 73 -1.37 3.26 -0.31
CA ILE A 73 -1.71 3.26 1.12
C ILE A 73 -0.42 3.08 1.90
N VAL A 74 -0.05 4.13 2.63
CA VAL A 74 1.11 4.15 3.51
C VAL A 74 0.64 3.99 4.94
N ILE A 75 1.14 2.98 5.66
CA ILE A 75 0.80 2.74 7.08
C ILE A 75 2.01 2.98 7.96
N THR A 76 2.08 4.14 8.60
CA THR A 76 3.19 4.53 9.48
C THR A 76 2.69 4.67 10.91
N LEU A 77 2.98 3.68 11.75
CA LEU A 77 2.55 3.62 13.15
C LEU A 77 3.73 3.84 14.10
N ARG A 78 3.49 4.43 15.26
CA ARG A 78 4.55 4.65 16.27
C ARG A 78 5.14 3.34 16.80
N LYS A 79 4.31 2.30 16.94
CA LYS A 79 4.71 0.95 17.36
C LYS A 79 4.16 -0.06 16.35
N PRO A 80 4.82 -0.20 15.18
CA PRO A 80 4.34 -1.09 14.15
C PRO A 80 4.49 -2.54 14.62
N ASN A 81 3.41 -3.29 14.51
CA ASN A 81 3.42 -4.74 14.65
C ASN A 81 2.38 -5.33 13.69
N ARG A 82 2.46 -6.64 13.47
CA ARG A 82 1.60 -7.33 12.48
C ARG A 82 0.11 -7.07 12.72
N LYS A 83 -0.33 -7.09 13.98
CA LYS A 83 -1.72 -6.85 14.37
C LYS A 83 -2.13 -5.40 14.06
N ASN A 84 -1.38 -4.42 14.53
CA ASN A 84 -1.71 -3.00 14.36
C ASN A 84 -1.74 -2.58 12.88
N ILE A 85 -0.81 -3.10 12.06
CA ILE A 85 -0.80 -2.84 10.61
C ILE A 85 -2.05 -3.46 9.96
N SER A 86 -2.37 -4.71 10.31
CA SER A 86 -3.55 -5.40 9.78
C SER A 86 -4.84 -4.69 10.19
N ASP A 87 -4.97 -4.29 11.45
CA ASP A 87 -6.12 -3.54 11.98
C ASP A 87 -6.28 -2.20 11.24
N LYS A 88 -5.18 -1.49 10.99
CA LYS A 88 -5.22 -0.21 10.27
C LYS A 88 -5.56 -0.37 8.80
N LEU A 89 -5.08 -1.44 8.15
CA LEU A 89 -5.49 -1.78 6.80
C LEU A 89 -6.98 -2.12 6.75
N MET A 90 -7.51 -2.92 7.69
CA MET A 90 -8.94 -3.19 7.77
C MET A 90 -9.76 -1.91 7.92
N TRP A 91 -9.29 -0.98 8.75
CA TRP A 91 -9.93 0.33 8.84
C TRP A 91 -9.97 1.01 7.47
N ALA A 92 -8.86 1.00 6.72
CA ALA A 92 -8.80 1.59 5.39
C ALA A 92 -9.79 0.93 4.40
N LEU A 93 -9.84 -0.40 4.35
CA LEU A 93 -10.76 -1.14 3.47
C LEU A 93 -12.24 -0.80 3.73
N ASN A 94 -12.58 -0.46 4.98
CA ASN A 94 -13.96 -0.16 5.38
C ASN A 94 -14.33 1.33 5.28
N HIS A 95 -13.35 2.25 5.29
CA HIS A 95 -13.61 3.70 5.39
C HIS A 95 -13.11 4.50 4.18
N VAL A 96 -12.26 3.91 3.34
CA VAL A 96 -11.76 4.54 2.13
C VAL A 96 -12.55 4.02 0.95
N ASP A 97 -13.03 4.93 0.10
CA ASP A 97 -13.62 4.56 -1.18
C ASP A 97 -12.53 4.10 -2.15
N LEU A 98 -12.23 2.81 -2.09
CA LEU A 98 -11.19 2.20 -2.91
C LEU A 98 -11.55 2.20 -4.40
N LEU A 99 -12.83 2.25 -4.76
CA LEU A 99 -13.27 2.27 -6.16
C LEU A 99 -12.86 3.58 -6.86
N ASN A 100 -12.82 4.68 -6.12
CA ASN A 100 -12.40 6.00 -6.60
C ASN A 100 -11.01 6.40 -6.07
N PHE A 101 -10.11 5.43 -5.85
CA PHE A 101 -8.80 5.65 -5.23
C PHE A 101 -7.62 5.84 -6.21
N THR A 102 -7.88 5.74 -7.51
CA THR A 102 -6.89 6.04 -8.55
C THR A 102 -6.37 7.48 -8.41
N GLY A 103 -5.06 7.68 -8.51
CA GLY A 103 -4.40 8.99 -8.34
C GLY A 103 -4.35 9.49 -6.89
N LYS A 104 -4.82 8.69 -5.92
CA LYS A 104 -4.86 9.07 -4.51
C LYS A 104 -3.81 8.35 -3.68
N ILE A 105 -3.23 9.06 -2.73
CA ILE A 105 -2.34 8.48 -1.72
C ILE A 105 -2.87 8.81 -0.33
N ILE A 106 -2.87 7.83 0.55
CA ILE A 106 -3.28 8.00 1.94
C ILE A 106 -2.15 7.57 2.88
N LEU A 107 -1.82 8.43 3.82
CA LEU A 107 -0.93 8.14 4.95
C LEU A 107 -1.77 7.90 6.19
N LEU A 108 -1.77 6.67 6.68
CA LEU A 108 -2.45 6.22 7.89
C LEU A 108 -1.47 6.23 9.07
N ARG A 109 -1.82 6.98 10.11
CA ARG A 109 -1.10 7.02 11.39
C ARG A 109 -1.96 6.40 12.49
N ASP A 110 -1.44 6.34 13.71
CA ASP A 110 -2.14 5.75 14.86
C ASP A 110 -3.58 6.27 15.00
N SER A 111 -3.76 7.60 15.09
CA SER A 111 -5.06 8.25 15.30
C SER A 111 -5.53 9.19 14.18
N THR A 112 -4.68 9.45 13.19
CA THR A 112 -4.95 10.40 12.11
C THR A 112 -4.67 9.78 10.76
N TYR A 113 -5.17 10.40 9.70
CA TYR A 113 -4.75 10.09 8.34
C TYR A 113 -4.63 11.39 7.54
N VAL A 114 -3.83 11.34 6.48
CA VAL A 114 -3.68 12.44 5.51
C VAL A 114 -3.87 11.85 4.13
N THR A 115 -4.71 12.47 3.32
CA THR A 115 -4.88 12.12 1.90
C THR A 115 -4.25 13.19 1.03
N PHE A 116 -3.68 12.78 -0.09
CA PHE A 116 -3.22 13.66 -1.14
C PHE A 116 -3.76 13.14 -2.48
N GLU A 117 -4.24 14.07 -3.30
CA GLU A 117 -4.84 13.81 -4.61
C GLU A 117 -4.25 14.84 -5.59
N ARG A 118 -3.86 14.40 -6.78
CA ARG A 118 -3.37 15.28 -7.85
C ARG A 118 -3.96 14.89 -9.19
#